data_AF-A0A9E0J283-F1
#
_entry.id   AF-A0A9E0J283-F1
#
_cell.length_a   1.000
_cell.length_b   1.000
_cell.length_c   1.000
_cell.angle_alpha   90.00
_cell.angle_beta   90.00
_cell.angle_gamma   90.00
#
_symmetry.space_group_name_H-M   'P 1'
#
loop_
_entity.id
_entity.type
_entity.pdbx_description
1 polymer ?
#
loop_
_entity_poly.entity_id
_entity_poly.type
_entity_poly.pdbx_seq_one_letter_code
_entity_poly.pdbx_strand_id
1 'polypeptide(L)'
;RLAEARTQQMTLEGMYQELARSRDERLLAEVEQAVALAAQQLQLAGNVEAALVALQAADTRLARAALPQFLPLRKLINHDIDRLKALPLADVPGIALKLEGLMTLADTLPLTFEQRARAEPLVKQRLNVAPDRWWETLGQDLWTEFRQLIRVERVEQPANAEVALLSPGQVFFLRENLKLRLMTARLALMQRDGKTYREDMRQIQLWLERYFDTRDKSVTSALHMLKGLAAADLSLELPTLNETLGSLRHFKLTGAGAGDRGGK
;
A
#
# COMPACT_ATOMS: atom_id res chain seq x y z
N ARG A 1 -66.04 -11.03 4.06
CA ARG A 1 -65.79 -10.76 2.62
C ARG A 1 -65.20 -9.38 2.34
N LEU A 2 -65.94 -8.25 2.43
CA LEU A 2 -65.34 -6.91 2.18
C LEU A 2 -64.30 -6.48 3.24
N ALA A 3 -64.53 -6.82 4.51
CA ALA A 3 -63.57 -6.55 5.59
C ALA A 3 -62.28 -7.39 5.44
N GLU A 4 -62.39 -8.69 5.14
CA GLU A 4 -61.23 -9.56 4.87
C GLU A 4 -60.42 -9.10 3.66
N ALA A 5 -61.07 -8.66 2.57
CA ALA A 5 -60.38 -8.14 1.39
C ALA A 5 -59.58 -6.86 1.70
N ARG A 6 -60.13 -5.95 2.52
CA ARG A 6 -59.41 -4.77 3.00
C ARG A 6 -58.22 -5.13 3.88
N THR A 7 -58.39 -6.09 4.80
CA THR A 7 -57.29 -6.57 5.66
C THR A 7 -56.19 -7.21 4.83
N GLN A 8 -56.52 -8.01 3.82
CA GLN A 8 -55.54 -8.62 2.91
C GLN A 8 -54.78 -7.57 2.10
N GLN A 9 -55.45 -6.51 1.62
CA GLN A 9 -54.79 -5.40 0.93
C GLN A 9 -53.81 -4.66 1.84
N MET A 10 -54.21 -4.34 3.08
CA MET A 10 -53.33 -3.67 4.05
C MET A 10 -52.11 -4.52 4.42
N THR A 11 -52.28 -5.84 4.59
CA THR A 11 -51.15 -6.75 4.86
C THR A 11 -50.18 -6.80 3.68
N LEU A 12 -50.67 -6.84 2.44
CA LEU A 12 -49.83 -6.83 1.24
C LEU A 12 -49.06 -5.51 1.12
N GLU A 13 -49.72 -4.37 1.32
CA GLU A 13 -49.07 -3.05 1.31
C GLU A 13 -47.97 -2.96 2.36
N GLY A 14 -48.21 -3.46 3.58
CA GLY A 14 -47.21 -3.53 4.63
C GLY A 14 -46.01 -4.41 4.25
N MET A 15 -46.24 -5.58 3.67
CA MET A 15 -45.17 -6.46 3.19
C MET A 15 -44.32 -5.82 2.08
N TYR A 16 -44.96 -5.11 1.15
CA TYR A 16 -44.24 -4.37 0.10
C TYR A 16 -43.38 -3.25 0.68
N GLN A 17 -43.88 -2.51 1.67
CA GLN A 17 -43.12 -1.46 2.34
C GLN A 17 -41.91 -2.02 3.10
N GLU A 18 -42.09 -3.12 3.84
CA GLU A 18 -41.00 -3.80 4.56
C GLU A 18 -39.93 -4.34 3.60
N LEU A 19 -40.35 -4.92 2.47
CA LEU A 19 -39.42 -5.43 1.46
C LEU A 19 -38.66 -4.29 0.76
N ALA A 20 -39.32 -3.18 0.46
CA ALA A 20 -38.68 -1.99 -0.10
C ALA A 20 -37.66 -1.39 0.88
N ARG A 21 -38.05 -1.22 2.14
CA ARG A 21 -37.18 -0.71 3.21
C ARG A 21 -35.95 -1.60 3.41
N SER A 22 -36.13 -2.92 3.49
CA SER A 22 -35.01 -3.85 3.65
C SER A 22 -34.05 -3.86 2.46
N ARG A 23 -34.53 -3.62 1.24
CA ARG A 23 -33.67 -3.44 0.05
C ARG A 23 -32.87 -2.15 0.12
N ASP A 24 -33.50 -1.05 0.53
CA ASP A 24 -32.84 0.25 0.68
C ASP A 24 -31.77 0.22 1.77
N GLU A 25 -32.06 -0.38 2.92
CA GLU A 25 -31.11 -0.56 4.03
C GLU A 25 -29.90 -1.41 3.60
N ARG A 26 -30.14 -2.49 2.83
CA ARG A 26 -29.06 -3.33 2.29
C ARG A 26 -28.19 -2.57 1.31
N LEU A 27 -28.79 -1.85 0.36
CA LEU A 27 -28.06 -1.04 -0.61
C LEU A 27 -27.19 0.01 0.09
N LEU A 28 -27.75 0.69 1.09
CA LEU A 28 -27.04 1.72 1.84
C LEU A 28 -25.85 1.15 2.63
N ALA A 29 -26.00 -0.05 3.21
CA ALA A 29 -24.91 -0.75 3.88
C ALA A 29 -23.78 -1.14 2.92
N GLU A 30 -24.11 -1.61 1.71
CA GLU A 30 -23.12 -1.94 0.69
C GLU A 30 -22.36 -0.71 0.18
N VAL A 31 -23.06 0.40 -0.02
CA VAL A 31 -22.46 1.68 -0.43
C VAL A 31 -21.55 2.21 0.67
N GLU A 32 -21.98 2.15 1.94
CA GLU A 32 -21.14 2.54 3.06
C GLU A 32 -19.87 1.69 3.16
N GLN A 33 -19.98 0.37 2.99
CA GLN A 33 -18.81 -0.50 2.98
C GLN A 33 -17.82 -0.11 1.87
N ALA A 34 -18.31 0.20 0.66
CA ALA A 34 -17.47 0.64 -0.45
C ALA A 34 -16.79 2.00 -0.16
N VAL A 35 -17.53 2.97 0.38
CA VAL A 35 -16.97 4.29 0.75
C VAL A 35 -15.97 4.16 1.92
N ALA A 36 -16.25 3.30 2.90
CA ALA A 36 -15.31 3.02 4.00
C ALA A 36 -14.02 2.38 3.49
N LEU A 37 -14.11 1.45 2.54
CA LEU A 37 -12.93 0.88 1.87
C LEU A 37 -12.14 1.97 1.14
N ALA A 38 -12.81 2.86 0.40
CA ALA A 38 -12.13 3.98 -0.26
C ALA A 38 -11.40 4.89 0.74
N ALA A 39 -12.07 5.24 1.85
CA ALA A 39 -11.48 6.05 2.91
C ALA A 39 -10.25 5.38 3.53
N GLN A 40 -10.32 4.07 3.76
CA GLN A 40 -9.19 3.28 4.27
C GLN A 40 -8.02 3.28 3.29
N GLN A 41 -8.26 3.13 1.98
CA GLN A 41 -7.20 3.17 0.97
C GLN A 41 -6.51 4.54 0.92
N LEU A 42 -7.27 5.63 1.05
CA LEU A 42 -6.71 6.98 1.11
C LEU A 42 -5.91 7.22 2.39
N GLN A 43 -6.43 6.82 3.56
CA GLN A 43 -5.78 7.07 4.85
C GLN A 43 -4.58 6.17 5.14
N LEU A 44 -4.68 4.87 4.81
CA LEU A 44 -3.67 3.89 5.20
C LEU A 44 -2.61 3.68 4.12
N ALA A 45 -3.01 3.59 2.85
CA ALA A 45 -2.13 3.24 1.74
C ALA A 45 -1.76 4.44 0.86
N GLY A 46 -2.55 5.52 0.92
CA GLY A 46 -2.49 6.62 -0.03
C GLY A 46 -2.89 6.18 -1.46
N ASN A 47 -3.61 5.06 -1.59
CA ASN A 47 -3.91 4.46 -2.87
C ASN A 47 -5.16 5.11 -3.49
N VAL A 48 -4.94 6.18 -4.26
CA VAL A 48 -6.00 6.95 -4.92
C VAL A 48 -6.75 6.13 -5.96
N GLU A 49 -6.08 5.23 -6.66
CA GLU A 49 -6.70 4.40 -7.71
C GLU A 49 -7.66 3.38 -7.11
N ALA A 50 -7.23 2.66 -6.07
CA ALA A 50 -8.11 1.75 -5.33
C ALA A 50 -9.31 2.48 -4.71
N ALA A 51 -9.09 3.69 -4.18
CA ALA A 51 -10.17 4.53 -3.66
C ALA A 51 -11.15 4.95 -4.76
N LEU A 52 -10.67 5.37 -5.93
CA LEU A 52 -11.48 5.71 -7.10
C LEU A 52 -12.31 4.52 -7.57
N VAL A 53 -11.73 3.32 -7.66
CA VAL A 53 -12.44 2.09 -8.03
C VAL A 53 -13.56 1.80 -7.04
N ALA A 54 -13.30 1.91 -5.73
CA ALA A 54 -14.30 1.69 -4.70
C ALA A 54 -15.44 2.73 -4.74
N LEU A 55 -15.13 4.02 -4.96
CA LEU A 55 -16.13 5.08 -5.11
C LEU A 55 -16.96 4.93 -6.39
N GLN A 56 -16.35 4.54 -7.51
CA GLN A 56 -17.06 4.25 -8.76
C GLN A 56 -18.00 3.05 -8.61
N ALA A 57 -17.58 2.02 -7.87
CA ALA A 57 -18.45 0.90 -7.52
C ALA A 57 -19.65 1.35 -6.68
N ALA A 58 -19.43 2.25 -5.71
CA ALA A 58 -20.49 2.85 -4.90
C ALA A 58 -21.50 3.65 -5.76
N ASP A 59 -21.03 4.54 -6.64
CA ASP A 59 -21.92 5.29 -7.55
C ASP A 59 -22.67 4.36 -8.50
N THR A 60 -22.01 3.35 -9.06
CA THR A 60 -22.64 2.37 -9.96
C THR A 60 -23.79 1.63 -9.28
N ARG A 61 -23.63 1.25 -8.00
CA ARG A 61 -24.71 0.60 -7.24
C ARG A 61 -25.90 1.53 -7.04
N LEU A 62 -25.66 2.78 -6.64
CA LEU A 62 -26.72 3.79 -6.50
C LEU A 62 -27.40 4.11 -7.84
N ALA A 63 -26.63 4.16 -8.94
CA ALA A 63 -27.15 4.38 -10.28
C ALA A 63 -28.08 3.25 -10.73
N ARG A 64 -27.73 1.99 -10.43
CA ARG A 64 -28.56 0.81 -10.74
C ARG A 64 -29.88 0.80 -9.96
N ALA A 65 -29.85 1.27 -8.70
CA ALA A 65 -31.07 1.38 -7.91
C ALA A 65 -32.00 2.49 -8.43
N ALA A 66 -31.44 3.56 -9.00
CA ALA A 66 -32.16 4.67 -9.64
C ALA A 66 -33.23 5.36 -8.74
N LEU A 67 -33.04 5.32 -7.42
CA LEU A 67 -33.97 5.89 -6.45
C LEU A 67 -33.70 7.39 -6.23
N PRO A 68 -34.71 8.29 -6.37
CA PRO A 68 -34.52 9.74 -6.22
C PRO A 68 -33.97 10.17 -4.86
N GLN A 69 -34.32 9.44 -3.79
CA GLN A 69 -33.88 9.71 -2.43
C GLN A 69 -32.36 9.61 -2.25
N PHE A 70 -31.64 8.88 -3.11
CA PHE A 70 -30.19 8.73 -3.05
C PHE A 70 -29.42 9.71 -3.96
N LEU A 71 -30.12 10.59 -4.69
CA LEU A 71 -29.46 11.61 -5.54
C LEU A 71 -28.49 12.53 -4.78
N PRO A 72 -28.78 13.00 -3.55
CA PRO A 72 -27.82 13.80 -2.78
C PRO A 72 -26.52 13.04 -2.49
N LEU A 73 -26.63 11.75 -2.15
CA LEU A 73 -25.48 10.89 -1.87
C LEU A 73 -24.65 10.64 -3.13
N ARG A 74 -25.30 10.41 -4.28
CA ARG A 74 -24.60 10.29 -5.57
C ARG A 74 -23.81 11.55 -5.91
N LYS A 75 -24.36 12.75 -5.64
CA LYS A 75 -23.64 14.01 -5.86
C LYS A 75 -22.37 14.10 -5.02
N LEU A 76 -22.44 13.73 -3.74
CA LEU A 76 -21.27 13.73 -2.86
C LEU A 76 -20.19 12.74 -3.32
N ILE A 77 -20.58 11.50 -3.69
CA ILE A 77 -19.64 10.51 -4.21
C ILE A 77 -18.96 10.99 -5.51
N ASN A 78 -19.72 11.56 -6.44
CA ASN A 78 -19.15 12.07 -7.69
C ASN A 78 -18.23 13.28 -7.45
N HIS A 79 -18.57 14.17 -6.51
CA HIS A 79 -17.68 15.25 -6.10
C HIS A 79 -16.37 14.72 -5.50
N ASP A 80 -16.40 13.67 -4.69
CA ASP A 80 -15.19 13.01 -4.17
C ASP A 80 -14.37 12.36 -5.29
N ILE A 81 -15.02 11.70 -6.26
CA ILE A 81 -14.34 11.15 -7.44
C ILE A 81 -13.62 12.25 -8.23
N ASP A 82 -14.28 13.39 -8.46
CA ASP A 82 -13.71 14.50 -9.21
C ASP A 82 -12.55 15.16 -8.45
N ARG A 83 -12.68 15.33 -7.13
CA ARG A 83 -11.57 15.79 -6.25
C ARG A 83 -10.35 14.88 -6.36
N LEU A 84 -10.54 13.56 -6.33
CA LEU A 84 -9.46 12.59 -6.45
C LEU A 84 -8.83 12.56 -7.85
N LYS A 85 -9.62 12.74 -8.92
CA LYS A 85 -9.11 12.83 -10.30
C LYS A 85 -8.33 14.11 -10.59
N ALA A 86 -8.65 15.20 -9.89
CA ALA A 86 -7.98 16.50 -10.04
C ALA A 86 -6.59 16.54 -9.37
N LEU A 87 -6.25 15.53 -8.57
CA LEU A 87 -4.94 15.42 -7.95
C LEU A 87 -3.85 15.28 -9.03
N PRO A 88 -2.76 16.07 -8.98
CA PRO A 88 -1.69 15.96 -9.95
C PRO A 88 -1.07 14.56 -9.86
N LEU A 89 -1.15 13.80 -10.95
CA LEU A 89 -0.56 12.47 -11.01
C LEU A 89 0.97 12.64 -10.99
N ALA A 90 1.63 12.06 -9.98
CA ALA A 90 3.09 11.94 -10.00
C ALA A 90 3.55 11.27 -11.31
N ASP A 91 4.68 11.73 -11.85
CA ASP A 91 5.37 11.16 -13.02
C ASP A 91 5.94 9.77 -12.66
N VAL A 92 5.04 8.80 -12.50
CA VAL A 92 5.36 7.42 -12.17
C VAL A 92 6.34 6.80 -13.18
N PRO A 93 6.17 6.98 -14.51
CA PRO A 93 7.15 6.47 -15.48
C PRO A 93 8.54 7.07 -15.29
N GLY A 94 8.65 8.39 -15.12
CA GLY A 94 9.94 9.05 -14.92
C GLY A 94 10.62 8.67 -13.60
N ILE A 95 9.85 8.54 -12.52
CA ILE A 95 10.37 8.06 -11.22
C ILE A 95 10.82 6.59 -11.35
N ALA A 96 10.04 5.73 -12.01
CA ALA A 96 10.39 4.32 -12.21
C ALA A 96 11.70 4.16 -13.00
N LEU A 97 11.92 4.97 -14.05
CA LEU A 97 13.19 4.99 -14.79
C LEU A 97 14.37 5.41 -13.93
N LYS A 98 14.19 6.40 -13.05
CA LYS A 98 15.24 6.83 -12.11
C LYS A 98 15.58 5.74 -11.08
N LEU A 99 14.57 5.00 -10.58
CA LEU A 99 14.80 3.84 -9.72
C LEU A 99 15.57 2.72 -10.45
N GLU A 100 15.26 2.48 -11.72
CA GLU A 100 16.00 1.53 -12.54
C GLU A 100 17.46 1.95 -12.72
N GLY A 101 17.72 3.24 -12.95
CA GLY A 101 19.07 3.80 -12.93
C GLY A 101 19.81 3.53 -11.62
N LEU A 102 19.15 3.71 -10.47
CA LEU A 102 19.75 3.39 -9.16
C LEU A 102 20.04 1.90 -8.97
N MET A 103 19.20 1.00 -9.51
CA MET A 103 19.48 -0.44 -9.49
C MET A 103 20.75 -0.78 -10.28
N THR A 104 20.94 -0.17 -11.45
CA THR A 104 22.18 -0.38 -12.24
C THR A 104 23.41 0.19 -11.53
N LEU A 105 23.26 1.32 -10.83
CA LEU A 105 24.36 1.94 -10.08
C LEU A 105 24.75 1.08 -8.86
N ALA A 106 23.78 0.42 -8.21
CA ALA A 106 23.99 -0.41 -7.01
C ALA A 106 25.08 -1.48 -7.16
N ASP A 107 25.29 -1.99 -8.38
CA ASP A 107 26.35 -2.95 -8.69
C ASP A 107 27.76 -2.38 -8.57
N THR A 108 27.89 -1.07 -8.77
CA THR A 108 29.18 -0.37 -8.86
C THR A 108 29.50 0.46 -7.62
N LEU A 109 28.52 0.71 -6.75
CA LEU A 109 28.71 1.53 -5.56
C LEU A 109 29.77 0.91 -4.64
N PRO A 110 30.81 1.64 -4.22
CA PRO A 110 31.82 1.10 -3.32
C PRO A 110 31.26 0.87 -1.93
N LEU A 111 31.57 -0.31 -1.36
CA LEU A 111 31.26 -0.61 0.04
C LEU A 111 32.36 -0.07 0.95
N THR A 112 31.99 0.40 2.15
CA THR A 112 32.92 0.95 3.15
C THR A 112 34.05 -0.04 3.51
N PHE A 113 33.78 -1.34 3.40
CA PHE A 113 34.71 -2.41 3.74
C PHE A 113 35.64 -2.82 2.58
N GLU A 114 35.21 -2.67 1.32
CA GLU A 114 36.03 -3.00 0.13
C GLU A 114 37.25 -2.08 0.01
N GLN A 115 37.15 -0.83 0.44
CA GLN A 115 38.31 0.08 0.48
C GLN A 115 39.28 -0.23 1.63
N ARG A 116 38.83 -0.78 2.76
CA ARG A 116 39.74 -1.24 3.84
C ARG A 116 40.58 -2.43 3.40
N ALA A 117 40.05 -3.32 2.57
CA ALA A 117 40.76 -4.49 2.05
C ALA A 117 41.72 -4.16 0.88
N ARG A 118 41.58 -3.01 0.22
CA ARG A 118 42.45 -2.58 -0.89
C ARG A 118 43.85 -2.14 -0.47
N ALA A 119 44.17 -2.19 0.82
CA ALA A 119 45.51 -1.89 1.34
C ALA A 119 46.50 -3.08 1.22
N GLU A 120 46.06 -4.27 0.81
CA GLU A 120 46.96 -5.40 0.54
C GLU A 120 46.61 -6.10 -0.79
N PRO A 121 47.60 -6.50 -1.61
CA PRO A 121 47.34 -7.10 -2.92
C PRO A 121 46.87 -8.56 -2.75
N LEU A 122 45.58 -8.82 -3.02
CA LEU A 122 45.03 -10.18 -3.01
C LEU A 122 45.27 -10.91 -4.34
N VAL A 123 45.94 -12.05 -4.25
CA VAL A 123 46.16 -13.03 -5.32
C VAL A 123 44.81 -13.57 -5.81
N LYS A 124 44.57 -13.50 -7.12
CA LYS A 124 43.35 -13.98 -7.78
C LYS A 124 43.30 -15.51 -7.80
N GLN A 125 42.36 -16.12 -7.10
CA GLN A 125 41.95 -17.50 -7.34
C GLN A 125 40.53 -17.51 -7.93
N ARG A 126 40.39 -18.02 -9.15
CA ARG A 126 39.10 -18.16 -9.83
C ARG A 126 38.40 -19.41 -9.33
N LEU A 127 37.12 -19.30 -8.94
CA LEU A 127 36.26 -20.45 -8.67
C LEU A 127 35.14 -20.49 -9.71
N ASN A 128 35.08 -21.59 -10.45
CA ASN A 128 34.00 -21.96 -11.37
C ASN A 128 32.82 -22.52 -10.56
N VAL A 129 31.60 -22.05 -10.84
CA VAL A 129 30.36 -22.64 -10.31
C VAL A 129 29.43 -22.94 -11.49
N ALA A 130 28.99 -24.20 -11.59
CA ALA A 130 28.11 -24.71 -12.65
C ALA A 130 26.61 -24.53 -12.30
N PRO A 131 25.68 -24.45 -13.29
CA PRO A 131 24.46 -23.64 -13.14
C PRO A 131 23.13 -24.33 -12.77
N ASP A 132 23.02 -25.64 -12.55
CA ASP A 132 21.71 -26.29 -12.81
C ASP A 132 20.90 -26.82 -11.61
N ARG A 133 21.30 -26.60 -10.34
CA ARG A 133 20.62 -27.26 -9.19
C ARG A 133 20.38 -26.42 -7.92
N TRP A 134 20.24 -25.11 -8.02
CA TRP A 134 20.15 -24.22 -6.85
C TRP A 134 18.73 -24.02 -6.28
N TRP A 135 17.67 -24.40 -7.00
CA TRP A 135 16.28 -24.20 -6.56
C TRP A 135 15.74 -25.27 -5.61
N GLU A 136 16.28 -26.50 -5.62
CA GLU A 136 15.83 -27.59 -4.73
C GLU A 136 16.38 -27.46 -3.30
N THR A 137 17.53 -26.81 -3.13
CA THR A 137 18.13 -26.52 -1.80
C THR A 137 17.58 -25.25 -1.15
N LEU A 138 17.09 -24.28 -1.93
CA LEU A 138 16.48 -23.04 -1.43
C LEU A 138 15.21 -23.25 -0.60
N GLY A 139 14.40 -24.27 -0.94
CA GLY A 139 13.13 -24.51 -0.25
C GLY A 139 13.30 -25.03 1.19
N GLN A 140 14.38 -25.74 1.49
CA GLN A 140 14.60 -26.34 2.81
C GLN A 140 15.32 -25.39 3.79
N ASP A 141 16.22 -24.54 3.30
CA ASP A 141 16.94 -23.58 4.16
C ASP A 141 16.05 -22.40 4.58
N LEU A 142 15.13 -21.94 3.71
CA LEU A 142 14.19 -20.85 4.02
C LEU A 142 13.17 -21.23 5.12
N TRP A 143 12.79 -22.51 5.27
CA TRP A 143 11.89 -22.97 6.33
C TRP A 143 12.58 -23.01 7.70
N THR A 144 13.90 -23.14 7.71
CA THR A 144 14.69 -23.27 8.93
C THR A 144 15.11 -21.91 9.49
N GLU A 145 15.31 -20.90 8.63
CA GLU A 145 15.61 -19.52 9.03
C GLU A 145 14.39 -18.72 9.50
N PHE A 146 13.19 -18.95 8.94
CA PHE A 146 11.98 -18.22 9.36
C PHE A 146 11.59 -18.53 10.82
N ARG A 147 11.96 -19.70 11.36
CA ARG A 147 11.77 -20.04 12.79
C ARG A 147 12.78 -19.39 13.74
N GLN A 148 13.89 -18.84 13.24
CA GLN A 148 14.91 -18.20 14.07
C GLN A 148 14.65 -16.70 14.29
N LEU A 149 13.72 -16.10 13.53
CA LEU A 149 13.34 -14.68 13.61
C LEU A 149 12.38 -14.32 14.76
N ILE A 150 12.01 -15.28 15.61
CA ILE A 150 11.42 -14.96 16.93
C ILE A 150 12.49 -15.23 18.00
N ARG A 151 13.57 -14.45 17.99
CA ARG A 151 14.49 -14.37 19.11
C ARG A 151 14.45 -12.94 19.64
N VAL A 152 13.63 -12.75 20.68
CA VAL A 152 13.59 -11.50 21.45
C VAL A 152 14.98 -11.28 22.03
N GLU A 153 15.58 -10.16 21.62
CA GLU A 153 16.91 -9.71 21.99
C GLU A 153 17.01 -9.41 23.49
N ARG A 154 18.09 -9.84 24.12
CA ARG A 154 18.69 -9.08 25.22
C ARG A 154 20.18 -8.98 24.94
N VAL A 155 20.55 -7.78 24.50
CA VAL A 155 21.88 -7.25 24.26
C VAL A 155 22.78 -7.46 25.47
N GLU A 156 23.97 -8.02 25.28
CA GLU A 156 25.21 -7.57 25.93
C GLU A 156 26.40 -7.87 24.98
N GLN A 157 27.12 -6.82 24.60
CA GLN A 157 28.39 -6.93 23.86
C GLN A 157 29.45 -7.57 24.77
N PRO A 158 30.48 -8.20 24.19
CA PRO A 158 31.75 -7.51 24.27
C PRO A 158 32.51 -7.45 22.94
N ALA A 159 33.25 -6.35 22.85
CA ALA A 159 34.28 -6.02 21.90
C ALA A 159 35.24 -7.20 21.60
N ASN A 160 35.76 -7.24 20.35
CA ASN A 160 37.04 -7.86 19.92
C ASN A 160 37.01 -9.17 19.07
N ALA A 161 35.93 -9.54 18.35
CA ALA A 161 35.96 -10.77 17.52
C ALA A 161 35.36 -10.72 16.09
N GLU A 162 34.73 -9.63 15.64
CA GLU A 162 33.97 -9.65 14.36
C GLU A 162 34.62 -8.91 13.18
N VAL A 163 35.90 -8.53 13.30
CA VAL A 163 36.62 -7.77 12.26
C VAL A 163 37.35 -8.69 11.25
N ALA A 164 37.31 -10.02 11.44
CA ALA A 164 37.98 -10.95 10.54
C ALA A 164 36.95 -11.81 9.78
N LEU A 165 36.84 -11.54 8.48
CA LEU A 165 36.10 -12.30 7.46
C LEU A 165 34.57 -12.22 7.52
N LEU A 166 34.03 -11.09 7.06
CA LEU A 166 32.77 -11.12 6.33
C LEU A 166 32.99 -11.92 5.03
N SER A 167 32.38 -13.09 4.89
CA SER A 167 32.60 -14.00 3.75
C SER A 167 32.20 -13.32 2.44
N PRO A 168 32.84 -13.63 1.29
CA PRO A 168 32.52 -13.04 -0.03
C PRO A 168 31.03 -13.06 -0.41
N GLY A 169 30.21 -13.94 0.20
CA GLY A 169 28.76 -13.93 0.05
C GLY A 169 28.07 -12.70 0.63
N GLN A 170 28.58 -12.10 1.72
CA GLN A 170 27.90 -11.01 2.43
C GLN A 170 27.90 -9.68 1.65
N VAL A 171 28.92 -9.42 0.85
CA VAL A 171 28.96 -8.30 -0.11
C VAL A 171 27.90 -8.45 -1.20
N PHE A 172 27.80 -9.66 -1.76
CA PHE A 172 26.78 -9.98 -2.75
C PHE A 172 25.38 -9.82 -2.16
N PHE A 173 25.11 -10.33 -0.95
CA PHE A 173 23.82 -10.20 -0.30
C PHE A 173 23.41 -8.75 -0.02
N LEU A 174 24.35 -7.86 0.34
CA LEU A 174 24.04 -6.44 0.56
C LEU A 174 23.57 -5.76 -0.73
N ARG A 175 24.27 -6.01 -1.84
CA ARG A 175 23.92 -5.46 -3.15
C ARG A 175 22.58 -6.02 -3.65
N GLU A 176 22.37 -7.33 -3.52
CA GLU A 176 21.13 -7.97 -3.95
C GLU A 176 19.92 -7.54 -3.11
N ASN A 177 20.06 -7.40 -1.79
CA ASN A 177 18.99 -6.86 -0.97
C ASN A 177 18.66 -5.40 -1.31
N LEU A 178 19.67 -4.58 -1.63
CA LEU A 178 19.46 -3.20 -2.08
C LEU A 178 18.64 -3.17 -3.38
N LYS A 179 18.99 -4.03 -4.36
CA LYS A 179 18.24 -4.18 -5.62
C LYS A 179 16.82 -4.65 -5.38
N LEU A 180 16.62 -5.66 -4.52
CA LEU A 180 15.30 -6.17 -4.18
C LEU A 180 14.42 -5.05 -3.60
N ARG A 181 14.95 -4.24 -2.67
CA ARG A 181 14.20 -3.09 -2.12
C ARG A 181 13.89 -2.03 -3.16
N LEU A 182 14.83 -1.71 -4.06
CA LEU A 182 14.59 -0.79 -5.17
C LEU A 182 13.48 -1.33 -6.11
N MET A 183 13.45 -2.64 -6.36
CA MET A 183 12.37 -3.28 -7.12
C MET A 183 11.03 -3.21 -6.38
N THR A 184 10.98 -3.51 -5.08
CA THR A 184 9.77 -3.39 -4.28
C THR A 184 9.23 -1.97 -4.28
N ALA A 185 10.11 -0.97 -4.13
CA ALA A 185 9.72 0.43 -4.21
C ALA A 185 9.18 0.80 -5.59
N ARG A 186 9.80 0.32 -6.68
CA ARG A 186 9.29 0.51 -8.05
C ARG A 186 7.90 -0.11 -8.20
N LEU A 187 7.69 -1.30 -7.65
CA LEU A 187 6.42 -2.00 -7.71
C LEU A 187 5.33 -1.27 -6.91
N ALA A 188 5.66 -0.80 -5.71
CA ALA A 188 4.78 0.04 -4.88
C ALA A 188 4.42 1.36 -5.58
N LEU A 189 5.40 2.02 -6.22
CA LEU A 189 5.18 3.22 -7.02
C LEU A 189 4.19 2.96 -8.18
N MET A 190 4.36 1.85 -8.91
CA MET A 190 3.45 1.47 -10.00
C MET A 190 2.04 1.17 -9.47
N GLN A 191 1.92 0.61 -8.27
CA GLN A 191 0.65 0.36 -7.59
C GLN A 191 0.08 1.59 -6.87
N ARG A 192 0.75 2.75 -6.96
CA ARG A 192 0.42 3.99 -6.23
C ARG A 192 0.34 3.79 -4.71
N ASP A 193 1.03 2.79 -4.18
CA ASP A 193 1.18 2.56 -2.74
C ASP A 193 2.28 3.48 -2.20
N GLY A 194 1.88 4.72 -1.91
CA GLY A 194 2.79 5.73 -1.40
C GLY A 194 3.38 5.39 -0.03
N LYS A 195 2.68 4.60 0.79
CA LYS A 195 3.19 4.20 2.10
C LYS A 195 4.35 3.21 1.96
N THR A 196 4.15 2.13 1.21
CA THR A 196 5.20 1.13 0.97
C THR A 196 6.38 1.76 0.23
N TYR A 197 6.11 2.60 -0.77
CA TYR A 197 7.16 3.35 -1.47
C TYR A 197 8.03 4.19 -0.52
N ARG A 198 7.41 5.00 0.36
CA ARG A 198 8.14 5.85 1.32
C ARG A 198 8.97 5.03 2.31
N GLU A 199 8.42 3.92 2.82
CA GLU A 199 9.14 3.07 3.75
C GLU A 199 10.34 2.40 3.07
N ASP A 200 10.18 1.86 1.86
CA ASP A 200 11.31 1.29 1.12
C ASP A 200 12.36 2.35 0.77
N MET A 201 11.97 3.55 0.32
CA MET A 201 12.91 4.66 0.09
C MET A 201 13.74 4.99 1.34
N ARG A 202 13.08 5.03 2.51
CA ARG A 202 13.74 5.28 3.80
C ARG A 202 14.73 4.17 4.16
N GLN A 203 14.35 2.91 3.95
CA GLN A 203 15.19 1.74 4.24
C GLN A 203 16.41 1.69 3.31
N ILE A 204 16.21 1.96 2.01
CA ILE A 204 17.28 2.05 1.00
C ILE A 204 18.28 3.13 1.40
N GLN A 205 17.81 4.32 1.81
CA GLN A 205 18.68 5.40 2.26
C GLN A 205 19.50 4.98 3.50
N LEU A 206 18.86 4.41 4.52
CA LEU A 206 19.53 3.93 5.74
C LEU A 206 20.62 2.90 5.41
N TRP A 207 20.34 2.01 4.48
CA TRP A 207 21.27 0.98 4.03
C TRP A 207 22.49 1.56 3.32
N LEU A 208 22.28 2.51 2.40
CA LEU A 208 23.37 3.22 1.73
C LEU A 208 24.25 3.97 2.73
N GLU A 209 23.65 4.67 3.70
CA GLU A 209 24.40 5.41 4.72
C GLU A 209 25.19 4.49 5.66
N ARG A 210 24.70 3.28 5.93
CA ARG A 210 25.32 2.34 6.88
C ARG A 210 26.42 1.47 6.27
N TYR A 211 26.23 0.99 5.04
CA TYR A 211 27.07 -0.07 4.46
C TYR A 211 27.93 0.39 3.27
N PHE A 212 27.57 1.50 2.61
CA PHE A 212 28.29 2.02 1.45
C PHE A 212 29.17 3.21 1.82
N ASP A 213 30.23 3.45 1.05
CA ASP A 213 31.19 4.53 1.36
C ASP A 213 30.62 5.89 0.98
N THR A 214 30.05 6.59 1.96
CA THR A 214 29.43 7.92 1.78
C THR A 214 30.41 9.03 1.39
N ARG A 215 31.72 8.76 1.43
CA ARG A 215 32.77 9.68 0.95
C ARG A 215 32.98 9.58 -0.56
N ASP A 216 32.51 8.49 -1.18
CA ASP A 216 32.59 8.30 -2.62
C ASP A 216 31.48 9.10 -3.34
N LYS A 217 31.87 9.80 -4.41
CA LYS A 217 30.97 10.67 -5.18
C LYS A 217 29.77 9.92 -5.75
N SER A 218 29.93 8.66 -6.14
CA SER A 218 28.83 7.84 -6.69
C SER A 218 27.76 7.54 -5.63
N VAL A 219 28.17 7.22 -4.40
CA VAL A 219 27.27 6.96 -3.26
C VAL A 219 26.57 8.26 -2.85
N THR A 220 27.28 9.39 -2.78
CA THR A 220 26.68 10.69 -2.48
C THR A 220 25.65 11.09 -3.55
N SER A 221 25.94 10.86 -4.83
CA SER A 221 25.01 11.11 -5.93
C SER A 221 23.76 10.25 -5.85
N ALA A 222 23.93 8.94 -5.56
CA ALA A 222 22.82 8.01 -5.35
C ALA A 222 21.90 8.45 -4.20
N LEU A 223 22.49 8.85 -3.07
CA LEU A 223 21.76 9.39 -1.93
C LEU A 223 21.00 10.68 -2.28
N HIS A 224 21.60 11.58 -3.06
CA HIS A 224 20.92 12.80 -3.52
C HIS A 224 19.74 12.49 -4.45
N MET A 225 19.92 11.54 -5.39
CA MET A 225 18.85 11.10 -6.27
C MET A 225 17.71 10.49 -5.47
N LEU A 226 18.01 9.59 -4.51
CA LEU A 226 17.01 8.98 -3.64
C LEU A 226 16.25 10.02 -2.81
N LYS A 227 16.92 11.02 -2.25
CA LYS A 227 16.25 12.11 -1.53
C LYS A 227 15.31 12.90 -2.45
N GLY A 228 15.73 13.18 -3.68
CA GLY A 228 14.88 13.84 -4.69
C GLY A 228 13.68 13.00 -5.10
N LEU A 229 13.84 11.67 -5.18
CA LEU A 229 12.75 10.74 -5.48
C LEU A 229 11.80 10.55 -4.29
N ALA A 230 12.32 10.47 -3.07
CA ALA A 230 11.51 10.39 -1.85
C ALA A 230 10.73 11.69 -1.60
N ALA A 231 11.27 12.84 -2.02
CA ALA A 231 10.62 14.14 -2.00
C ALA A 231 9.71 14.40 -3.22
N ALA A 232 9.75 13.54 -4.24
CA ALA A 232 8.77 13.54 -5.32
C ALA A 232 7.46 13.04 -4.71
N ASP A 233 6.76 14.00 -4.15
CA ASP A 233 5.80 13.73 -3.10
C ASP A 233 4.59 12.98 -3.65
N LEU A 234 4.43 11.72 -3.22
CA LEU A 234 3.14 11.02 -3.34
C LEU A 234 2.17 11.50 -2.25
N SER A 235 2.61 12.31 -1.28
CA SER A 235 1.74 12.94 -0.29
C SER A 235 1.21 14.29 -0.78
N LEU A 236 0.29 14.22 -1.73
CA LEU A 236 -0.81 15.17 -1.69
C LEU A 236 -1.57 14.90 -0.38
N GLU A 237 -1.95 15.95 0.36
CA GLU A 237 -2.98 15.81 1.38
C GLU A 237 -4.23 15.26 0.69
N LEU A 238 -4.43 13.95 0.81
CA LEU A 238 -5.52 13.29 0.13
C LEU A 238 -6.82 13.79 0.76
N PRO A 239 -7.81 14.20 -0.07
CA PRO A 239 -9.07 14.67 0.47
C PRO A 239 -9.74 13.54 1.27
N THR A 240 -10.28 13.89 2.43
CA THR A 240 -11.01 12.92 3.26
C THR A 240 -12.44 12.75 2.74
N LEU A 241 -13.01 11.55 2.92
CA LEU A 241 -14.39 11.24 2.53
C LEU A 241 -15.41 11.48 3.66
N ASN A 242 -15.08 12.38 4.60
CA ASN A 242 -15.84 12.57 5.84
C ASN A 242 -17.27 13.08 5.58
N GLU A 243 -17.45 13.94 4.57
CA GLU A 243 -18.77 14.45 4.17
C GLU A 243 -19.68 13.32 3.68
N THR A 244 -19.17 12.47 2.78
CA THR A 244 -19.90 11.31 2.24
C THR A 244 -20.22 10.29 3.33
N LEU A 245 -19.25 9.95 4.19
CA LEU A 245 -19.46 9.05 5.34
C LEU A 245 -20.42 9.62 6.39
N GLY A 246 -20.44 10.94 6.58
CA GLY A 246 -21.40 11.62 7.45
C GLY A 246 -22.82 11.56 6.88
N SER A 247 -22.96 11.81 5.57
CA SER A 247 -24.25 11.72 4.87
C SER A 247 -24.83 10.30 4.91
N LEU A 248 -24.01 9.27 4.68
CA LEU A 248 -24.41 7.86 4.78
C LEU A 248 -24.98 7.51 6.16
N ARG A 249 -24.29 7.93 7.23
CA ARG A 249 -24.77 7.73 8.61
C ARG A 249 -26.10 8.44 8.85
N HIS A 250 -26.26 9.65 8.35
CA HIS A 250 -27.55 10.37 8.44
C HIS A 250 -28.67 9.61 7.72
N PHE A 251 -28.46 9.14 6.49
CA PHE A 251 -29.45 8.34 5.75
C PHE A 251 -29.85 7.06 6.51
N LYS A 252 -28.90 6.38 7.16
CA LYS A 252 -29.20 5.21 8.01
C LYS A 252 -30.06 5.58 9.22
N LEU A 253 -29.73 6.67 9.92
CA LEU A 253 -30.48 7.10 11.10
C LEU A 253 -31.90 7.56 10.74
N THR A 254 -32.06 8.24 9.61
CA THR A 254 -33.37 8.72 9.15
C THR A 254 -34.25 7.57 8.62
N GLY A 255 -33.65 6.57 7.97
CA GLY A 255 -34.36 5.35 7.54
C GLY A 255 -34.70 4.39 8.70
N ALA A 256 -33.81 4.26 9.68
CA ALA A 256 -34.00 3.40 10.85
C ALA A 256 -35.03 3.99 11.84
N GLY A 257 -35.02 5.31 12.04
CA GLY A 257 -35.85 6.02 13.04
C GLY A 257 -37.36 6.02 12.78
N ALA A 258 -37.82 5.58 11.61
CA ALA A 258 -39.24 5.46 11.28
C ALA A 258 -39.89 4.14 11.80
N GLY A 259 -39.10 3.16 12.27
CA GLY A 259 -39.61 1.85 12.72
C GLY A 259 -39.93 1.71 14.21
N ASP A 260 -39.49 2.64 15.06
CA ASP A 260 -39.48 2.45 16.53
C ASP A 260 -40.49 3.34 17.30
N ARG A 261 -41.45 3.97 16.60
CA ARG A 261 -42.45 4.87 17.23
C ARG A 261 -43.90 4.44 17.03
N GLY A 262 -44.16 3.13 16.93
CA GLY A 262 -45.50 2.58 16.68
C GLY A 262 -46.02 1.58 17.72
N GLY A 263 -45.35 1.42 18.87
CA GLY A 263 -45.71 0.42 19.89
C GLY A 263 -45.85 1.01 21.29
N LYS A 264 -46.90 1.78 21.53
CA LYS A 264 -47.49 1.97 22.86
C LYS A 264 -49.01 1.99 22.73
#